data_AF-A0A090XDR5-F1
#
_entry.id   AF-A0A090XDR5-F1
#
_cell.length_a   1.000
_cell.length_b   1.000
_cell.length_c   1.000
_cell.angle_alpha   90.00
_cell.angle_beta   90.00
_cell.angle_gamma   90.00
#
_symmetry.space_group_name_H-M   'P 1'
#
loop_
_entity.id
_entity.type
_entity.pdbx_description
1 polymer ?
#
loop_
_entity_poly.entity_id
_entity_poly.type
_entity_poly.pdbx_seq_one_letter_code
_entity_poly.pdbx_strand_id
1 'polypeptide(L)'
;MNWRKRFRTFWNRYASQVLRKILPRLESMAARLSSTDDTQELSEILATYKMSGFPLPMSFTDVDTVIENALSTGVHLTEAKNAEFALAVHIHPYPSNVLAVWVYVAVLSRKS
;
A
#
# COMPACT_ATOMS: atom_id res chain seq x y z
N MET A 1 5.89 20.81 -2.59
CA MET A 1 5.08 19.65 -3.03
C MET A 1 4.57 19.86 -4.45
N ASN A 2 5.07 19.11 -5.43
CA ASN A 2 4.56 19.14 -6.80
C ASN A 2 3.49 18.06 -6.97
N TRP A 3 2.24 18.37 -6.60
CA TRP A 3 1.11 17.48 -6.83
C TRP A 3 0.83 17.35 -8.34
N ARG A 4 0.35 16.18 -8.81
CA ARG A 4 -0.05 15.98 -10.21
C ARG A 4 -1.28 16.83 -10.55
N LYS A 5 -1.06 18.07 -10.98
CA LYS A 5 -2.13 19.03 -11.33
C LYS A 5 -2.85 18.69 -12.64
N ARG A 6 -2.20 17.92 -13.53
CA ARG A 6 -2.69 17.66 -14.90
C ARG A 6 -3.51 16.37 -15.06
N PHE A 7 -3.38 15.42 -14.13
CA PHE A 7 -3.97 14.09 -14.29
C PHE A 7 -4.94 13.79 -13.17
N ARG A 8 -6.12 13.27 -13.54
CA ARG A 8 -7.09 12.75 -12.57
C ARG A 8 -6.50 11.51 -11.90
N THR A 9 -6.44 11.51 -10.57
CA THR A 9 -6.09 10.30 -9.80
C THR A 9 -7.28 9.34 -9.81
N PHE A 10 -7.16 8.22 -10.50
CA PHE A 10 -8.13 7.13 -10.44
C PHE A 10 -7.80 6.23 -9.25
N TRP A 11 -8.79 5.97 -8.40
CA TRP A 11 -8.64 5.09 -7.25
C TRP A 11 -9.26 3.73 -7.53
N ASN A 12 -8.45 2.68 -7.53
CA ASN A 12 -8.92 1.31 -7.66
C ASN A 12 -9.39 0.80 -6.30
N ARG A 13 -10.72 0.79 -6.11
CA ARG A 13 -11.35 0.36 -4.85
C ARG A 13 -11.14 -1.11 -4.56
N TYR A 14 -11.20 -1.96 -5.57
CA TYR A 14 -10.98 -3.40 -5.43
C TYR A 14 -9.56 -3.69 -4.94
N ALA A 15 -8.56 -3.12 -5.60
CA ALA A 15 -7.17 -3.27 -5.17
C ALA A 15 -6.94 -2.72 -3.77
N SER A 16 -7.50 -1.55 -3.43
CA SER A 16 -7.40 -0.99 -2.08
C SER A 16 -7.99 -1.91 -1.01
N GLN A 17 -9.11 -2.58 -1.30
CA GLN A 17 -9.73 -3.56 -0.40
C GLN A 17 -8.86 -4.80 -0.21
N VAL A 18 -8.31 -5.36 -1.30
CA VAL A 18 -7.42 -6.53 -1.23
C VAL A 18 -6.15 -6.19 -0.45
N LEU A 19 -5.51 -5.05 -0.75
CA LEU A 19 -4.33 -4.59 0.00
C LEU A 19 -4.63 -4.46 1.51
N ARG A 20 -5.81 -3.95 1.88
CA ARG A 20 -6.22 -3.82 3.28
C ARG A 20 -6.35 -5.15 4.01
N LYS A 21 -6.73 -6.23 3.32
CA LYS A 21 -6.77 -7.59 3.90
C LYS A 21 -5.36 -8.19 4.08
N ILE A 22 -4.41 -7.77 3.25
CA ILE A 22 -3.04 -8.30 3.24
C ILE A 22 -2.18 -7.65 4.33
N LEU A 23 -2.37 -6.36 4.62
CA LEU A 23 -1.53 -5.65 5.59
C LEU A 23 -1.48 -6.30 7.01
N PRO A 24 -2.60 -6.73 7.63
CA PRO A 24 -2.54 -7.42 8.93
C PRO A 24 -1.78 -8.73 8.88
N ARG A 25 -1.77 -9.40 7.71
CA ARG A 25 -1.05 -10.67 7.52
C ARG A 25 0.45 -10.41 7.38
N LEU A 26 0.84 -9.35 6.69
CA LEU A 26 2.26 -8.95 6.61
C LEU A 26 2.83 -8.62 7.99
N GLU A 27 2.05 -7.96 8.84
CA GLU A 27 2.46 -7.71 10.23
C GLU A 27 2.64 -9.01 11.01
N SER A 28 1.69 -9.93 10.92
CA SER A 28 1.80 -11.21 11.64
C SER A 28 2.98 -12.05 11.12
N MET A 29 3.27 -12.01 9.82
CA MET A 29 4.44 -12.66 9.21
C MET A 29 5.75 -12.00 9.64
N ALA A 30 5.82 -10.67 9.63
CA ALA A 30 6.98 -9.91 10.10
C ALA A 30 7.29 -10.22 11.57
N ALA A 31 6.25 -10.39 12.39
CA ALA A 31 6.37 -10.76 13.80
C ALA A 31 6.72 -12.24 14.02
N ARG A 32 6.38 -13.16 13.10
CA ARG A 32 6.46 -14.62 13.32
C ARG A 32 7.49 -15.37 12.47
N LEU A 33 8.21 -14.74 11.54
CA LEU A 33 9.16 -15.40 10.63
C LEU A 33 8.59 -16.67 9.94
N SER A 34 7.27 -16.72 9.73
CA SER A 34 6.56 -17.89 9.20
C SER A 34 5.81 -17.49 7.93
N SER A 35 6.08 -18.23 6.87
CA SER A 35 5.35 -18.21 5.60
C SER A 35 4.24 -19.25 5.64
N THR A 36 3.01 -18.88 5.25
CA THR A 36 2.41 -19.25 3.95
C THR A 36 0.92 -18.91 3.92
N ASP A 37 0.47 -18.69 2.70
CA ASP A 37 -0.88 -18.80 2.16
C ASP A 37 -1.85 -17.61 2.22
N ASP A 38 -2.63 -17.58 1.13
CA ASP A 38 -3.58 -16.58 0.66
C ASP A 38 -2.99 -15.38 -0.10
N THR A 39 -2.12 -15.64 -1.08
CA THR A 39 -1.85 -14.68 -2.16
C THR A 39 -2.86 -14.77 -3.31
N GLN A 40 -3.96 -15.52 -3.18
CA GLN A 40 -4.88 -15.74 -4.30
C GLN A 40 -5.59 -14.46 -4.75
N GLU A 41 -6.13 -13.66 -3.82
CA GLU A 41 -6.73 -12.36 -4.19
C GLU A 41 -5.70 -11.37 -4.76
N LEU A 42 -4.46 -11.41 -4.25
CA LEU A 42 -3.36 -10.61 -4.79
C LEU A 42 -2.94 -11.11 -6.17
N SER A 43 -2.89 -12.43 -6.39
CA SER A 43 -2.48 -13.02 -7.66
C SER A 43 -3.51 -12.75 -8.75
N GLU A 44 -4.81 -12.67 -8.42
CA GLU A 44 -5.86 -12.24 -9.34
C GLU A 44 -5.65 -10.77 -9.79
N ILE A 45 -5.31 -9.88 -8.87
CA ILE A 45 -4.95 -8.49 -9.20
C ILE A 45 -3.68 -8.47 -10.07
N LEU A 46 -2.64 -9.19 -9.66
CA LEU A 46 -1.37 -9.26 -10.37
C LEU A 46 -1.48 -9.97 -11.73
N ALA A 47 -2.50 -10.81 -11.93
CA ALA A 47 -2.80 -11.40 -13.22
C ALA A 47 -3.33 -10.33 -14.19
N THR A 48 -4.26 -9.49 -13.73
CA THR A 48 -4.98 -8.49 -14.55
C THR A 48 -4.23 -7.16 -14.71
N TYR A 49 -3.51 -6.75 -13.67
CA TYR A 49 -2.82 -5.46 -13.59
C TYR A 49 -1.32 -5.67 -13.40
N LYS A 50 -0.52 -4.82 -14.05
CA LYS A 50 0.86 -4.58 -13.62
C LYS A 50 0.80 -3.63 -12.43
N MET A 51 1.17 -4.12 -11.25
CA MET A 51 1.20 -3.34 -10.02
C MET A 51 2.64 -2.93 -9.68
N SER A 52 2.82 -1.73 -9.14
CA SER A 52 4.09 -1.23 -8.62
C SER A 52 3.85 -0.48 -7.32
N GLY A 53 4.65 -0.77 -6.30
CA GLY A 53 4.47 -0.28 -4.95
C GLY A 53 4.90 -1.34 -3.95
N PHE A 54 4.99 -0.95 -2.68
CA PHE A 54 5.40 -1.85 -1.61
C PHE A 54 4.76 -1.40 -0.28
N PRO A 55 4.53 -2.34 0.64
CA PRO A 55 4.09 -2.02 1.99
C PRO A 55 5.21 -1.30 2.75
N LEU A 56 4.85 -0.25 3.48
CA LEU A 56 5.72 0.56 4.34
C LEU A 56 5.40 0.27 5.81
N PRO A 57 6.16 -0.60 6.49
CA PRO A 57 6.06 -0.76 7.93
C PRO A 57 6.83 0.35 8.65
N MET A 58 6.23 0.96 9.67
CA MET A 58 6.90 1.92 10.55
C MET A 58 6.22 2.01 11.91
N SER A 59 6.93 2.48 12.94
CA SER A 59 6.32 2.84 14.21
C SER A 59 5.59 4.17 14.10
N PHE A 60 4.41 4.27 14.69
CA PHE A 60 3.66 5.52 14.73
C PHE A 60 4.32 6.52 15.69
N THR A 61 4.61 7.71 15.19
CA THR A 61 4.99 8.88 16.00
C THR A 61 3.91 9.95 15.88
N ASP A 62 3.59 10.30 14.63
CA ASP A 62 2.66 11.36 14.25
C ASP A 62 2.24 11.17 12.78
N VAL A 63 1.20 11.87 12.36
CA VAL A 63 0.63 11.75 11.02
C VAL A 63 1.52 12.39 9.94
N ASP A 64 2.28 13.42 10.28
CA ASP A 64 3.12 14.11 9.30
C ASP A 64 4.29 13.22 8.88
N THR A 65 4.94 12.55 9.83
CA THR A 65 5.98 11.53 9.57
C THR A 65 5.44 10.38 8.69
N VAL A 66 4.20 9.95 8.93
CA VAL A 66 3.54 8.94 8.08
C VAL A 66 3.41 9.42 6.63
N ILE A 67 2.97 10.66 6.46
CA ILE A 67 2.80 11.28 5.15
C ILE A 67 4.15 11.47 4.46
N GLU A 68 5.17 11.98 5.17
CA GLU A 68 6.51 12.17 4.64
C GLU A 68 7.14 10.86 4.14
N ASN A 69 7.01 9.78 4.92
CA ASN A 69 7.45 8.44 4.52
C ASN A 69 6.69 7.93 3.29
N ALA A 70 5.39 8.16 3.19
CA ALA A 70 4.63 7.78 2.01
C ALA A 70 5.07 8.60 0.77
N LEU A 71 5.39 9.88 0.94
CA LEU A 71 5.83 10.75 -0.14
C LEU A 71 7.25 10.43 -0.61
N SER A 72 8.16 10.07 0.30
CA SER A 72 9.55 9.75 -0.04
C SER A 72 9.66 8.56 -1.00
N THR A 73 8.65 7.67 -1.03
CA THR A 73 8.57 6.57 -2.02
C THR A 73 8.43 7.03 -3.46
N GLY A 74 7.96 8.26 -3.70
CA GLY A 74 7.73 8.79 -5.04
C GLY A 74 6.60 8.12 -5.83
N VAL A 75 5.88 7.12 -5.27
CA VAL A 75 4.82 6.38 -5.99
C VAL A 75 3.73 7.32 -6.52
N HIS A 76 3.39 8.35 -5.74
CA HIS A 76 2.42 9.40 -6.07
C HIS A 76 2.80 10.27 -7.29
N LEU A 77 4.07 10.26 -7.71
CA LEU A 77 4.59 11.02 -8.85
C LEU A 77 4.37 10.30 -10.20
N THR A 78 3.86 9.07 -10.20
CA THR A 78 3.67 8.30 -11.44
C THR A 78 2.70 8.99 -12.40
N GLU A 79 3.13 9.31 -13.62
CA GLU A 79 2.33 10.05 -14.63
C GLU A 79 1.81 9.19 -15.79
N ALA A 80 1.84 7.86 -15.67
CA ALA A 80 1.35 6.98 -16.74
C ALA A 80 -0.15 7.23 -17.02
N LYS A 81 -0.52 7.35 -18.30
CA LYS A 81 -1.87 7.77 -18.74
C LYS A 81 -3.01 6.88 -18.21
N ASN A 82 -2.73 5.60 -17.98
CA ASN A 82 -3.70 4.61 -17.48
C ASN A 82 -3.34 4.12 -16.07
N ALA A 83 -2.63 4.93 -15.29
CA ALA A 83 -2.29 4.60 -13.90
C ALA A 83 -3.50 4.80 -12.98
N GLU A 84 -3.91 3.72 -12.34
CA GLU A 84 -4.80 3.72 -11.20
C GLU A 84 -3.97 3.61 -9.92
N PHE A 85 -4.49 4.14 -8.82
CA PHE A 85 -3.83 4.16 -7.52
C PHE A 85 -4.64 3.33 -6.54
N ALA A 86 -3.97 2.65 -5.64
CA ALA A 86 -4.58 1.97 -4.52
C ALA A 86 -3.87 2.36 -3.22
N LEU A 87 -4.64 2.52 -2.16
CA LEU A 87 -4.14 2.87 -0.84
C LEU A 87 -4.81 1.98 0.21
N ALA A 88 -4.00 1.38 1.06
CA ALA A 88 -4.46 0.71 2.26
C ALA A 88 -3.61 1.12 3.46
N VAL A 89 -4.23 1.18 4.63
CA VAL A 89 -3.56 1.45 5.90
C VAL A 89 -4.04 0.43 6.92
N HIS A 90 -3.10 -0.10 7.70
CA HIS A 90 -3.37 -0.96 8.85
C HIS A 90 -2.56 -0.47 10.05
N ILE A 91 -3.19 -0.50 11.22
CA ILE A 91 -2.55 -0.14 12.49
C ILE A 91 -2.63 -1.38 13.37
N HIS A 92 -1.47 -1.86 13.81
CA HIS A 92 -1.34 -2.98 14.73
C HIS A 92 -0.91 -2.46 16.11
N PRO A 93 -1.73 -2.66 17.16
CA PRO A 93 -1.37 -2.26 18.51
C PRO A 93 -0.47 -3.30 19.17
N TYR A 94 0.66 -2.83 19.72
CA TYR A 94 1.52 -3.58 20.61
C TYR A 94 1.34 -3.13 22.08
N PRO A 95 1.77 -3.94 23.06
CA PRO A 95 1.86 -3.50 24.45
C PRO A 95 2.65 -2.20 24.61
N SER A 96 2.43 -1.50 25.72
CA SER A 96 3.12 -0.24 26.05
C SER A 96 2.84 0.92 25.07
N ASN A 97 1.64 0.96 24.48
CA ASN A 97 1.18 2.02 23.57
C ASN A 97 2.05 2.19 22.31
N VAL A 98 2.77 1.14 21.91
CA VAL A 98 3.49 1.13 20.64
C VAL A 98 2.51 0.74 19.53
N LEU A 99 2.42 1.56 18.48
CA LEU A 99 1.59 1.26 17.32
C LEU A 99 2.50 1.03 16.11
N ALA A 100 2.36 -0.12 15.46
CA ALA A 100 2.95 -0.35 14.15
C ALA A 100 1.94 0.07 13.08
N VAL A 101 2.38 0.90 12.15
CA VAL A 101 1.58 1.42 11.04
C VAL A 101 2.13 0.85 9.76
N TRP A 102 1.22 0.29 8.98
CA TRP A 102 1.49 -0.21 7.64
C TRP A 102 0.74 0.66 6.65
N VAL A 103 1.48 1.28 5.73
CA VAL A 103 0.90 2.03 4.62
C VAL A 103 1.27 1.32 3.32
N TYR A 104 0.29 1.02 2.48
CA TYR A 104 0.55 0.49 1.14
C TYR A 104 0.01 1.47 0.11
N VAL A 105 0.92 2.17 -0.58
CA VAL A 105 0.60 2.95 -1.79
C VAL A 105 1.03 2.14 -3.00
N ALA A 106 0.09 1.85 -3.90
CA ALA A 106 0.36 1.14 -5.13
C ALA A 106 -0.16 1.90 -6.35
N VAL A 107 0.52 1.70 -7.47
CA VAL A 107 0.08 2.09 -8.81
C VAL A 107 -0.21 0.83 -9.60
N LEU A 108 -1.34 0.81 -10.29
CA LEU A 108 -1.81 -0.26 -11.15
C LEU A 108 -1.96 0.26 -12.57
N SER A 109 -1.55 -0.53 -13.54
CA SER A 109 -1.87 -0.32 -14.96
C SER A 109 -2.40 -1.62 -15.54
N ARG A 110 -3.54 -1.59 -16.22
CA ARG A 110 -4.12 -2.78 -16.84
C ARG A 110 -3.14 -3.35 -17.87
N LYS A 111 -2.90 -4.67 -17.84
CA LYS A 111 -2.09 -5.32 -18.87
C LYS A 111 -2.85 -5.29 -20.20
N SER A 112 -2.16 -4.92 -21.28
CA SER A 112 -2.70 -4.98 -22.64
C SER A 112 -2.53 -6.38 -23.22
#